data_AF-A0AA37GUY5-F1
#
_entry.id   AF-A0AA37GUY5-F1
#
_cell.length_a   1.000
_cell.length_b   1.000
_cell.length_c   1.000
_cell.angle_alpha   90.00
_cell.angle_beta   90.00
_cell.angle_gamma   90.00
#
_symmetry.space_group_name_H-M   'P 1'
#
loop_
_entity.id
_entity.type
_entity.pdbx_description
1 polymer ?
#
loop_
_entity_poly.entity_id
_entity_poly.type
_entity_poly.pdbx_seq_one_letter_code
_entity_poly.pdbx_strand_id
1 'polypeptide(L)'
;MYPLCCIDIRNFLNQFYFFSDDHFQHPNIIDDTLRKSLDELLTEKVCKSLVERLSSQYLGQIVQILINLEHFEAACQELEQLLIRARSSTSAGGPVTLVATEEFRNNKKTAEKRIFELVNSKIDDLVDTAEYDWMATTTFPDPSSYMQTMTRYLSNIMNSTLLGLPREIKELIYFDALSHAANKILALPLSPDVKHINTNAVAALAKDVQYLTEFVDSLENGAMLRENLDELQQTINLMQSDNHEEFFDISIRNKKFGRVDALNGPILLEKYVQALPSLFETKY
;
A
#
# COMPACT_ATOMS: atom_id res chain seq x y z
N MET A 1 -12.52 -1.64 -20.83
CA MET A 1 -13.82 -1.96 -20.20
C MET A 1 -14.67 -0.68 -20.09
N TYR A 2 -14.18 0.34 -19.37
CA TYR A 2 -14.89 1.61 -19.19
C TYR A 2 -15.46 2.27 -20.48
N PRO A 3 -14.69 2.46 -21.58
CA PRO A 3 -15.22 3.15 -22.77
C PRO A 3 -16.40 2.43 -23.44
N LEU A 4 -16.40 1.10 -23.42
CA LEU A 4 -17.47 0.29 -24.00
C LEU A 4 -18.76 0.40 -23.17
N CYS A 5 -18.64 0.31 -21.84
CA CYS A 5 -19.79 0.48 -20.95
C CYS A 5 -20.41 1.88 -21.09
N CYS A 6 -19.60 2.94 -21.22
CA CYS A 6 -20.12 4.30 -21.46
C CYS A 6 -20.87 4.42 -22.79
N ILE A 7 -20.39 3.75 -23.85
CA ILE A 7 -21.08 3.70 -25.16
C ILE A 7 -22.44 3.01 -25.01
N ASP A 8 -22.49 1.87 -24.31
CA ASP A 8 -23.71 1.11 -24.10
C ASP A 8 -24.73 1.87 -23.24
N ILE A 9 -24.27 2.53 -22.17
CA ILE A 9 -25.12 3.40 -21.33
C ILE A 9 -25.68 4.55 -22.17
N ARG A 10 -24.86 5.21 -22.99
CA ARG A 10 -25.32 6.31 -23.86
C ARG A 10 -26.34 5.81 -24.89
N ASN A 11 -26.11 4.64 -25.49
CA ASN A 11 -27.05 4.03 -26.43
C ASN A 11 -28.38 3.67 -25.74
N PHE A 12 -28.33 3.12 -24.53
CA PHE A 12 -29.52 2.84 -23.71
C PHE A 12 -30.33 4.12 -23.44
N LEU A 13 -29.68 5.21 -23.01
CA LEU A 13 -30.33 6.49 -22.78
C LEU A 13 -31.04 7.02 -24.04
N ASN A 14 -30.34 7.02 -25.18
CA ASN A 14 -30.90 7.52 -26.44
C ASN A 14 -32.13 6.70 -26.88
N GLN A 15 -32.07 5.37 -26.77
CA GLN A 15 -33.19 4.50 -27.10
C GLN A 15 -34.37 4.69 -26.13
N PHE A 16 -34.09 4.88 -24.84
CA PHE A 16 -35.11 5.09 -23.82
C PHE A 16 -35.87 6.40 -24.04
N TYR A 17 -35.17 7.51 -24.31
CA TYR A 17 -35.82 8.80 -24.60
C TYR A 17 -36.60 8.76 -25.91
N PHE A 18 -36.05 8.15 -26.96
CA PHE A 18 -36.75 7.99 -28.24
C PHE A 18 -38.06 7.20 -28.08
N PHE A 19 -38.04 6.10 -27.32
CA PHE A 19 -39.24 5.30 -27.07
C PHE A 19 -40.27 6.03 -26.19
N SER A 20 -39.79 6.81 -25.23
CA SER A 20 -40.65 7.48 -24.23
C SER A 20 -41.39 8.69 -24.80
N ASP A 21 -40.76 9.45 -25.70
CA ASP A 21 -41.35 10.62 -26.36
C ASP A 21 -42.52 10.23 -27.29
N ASP A 22 -42.42 9.08 -27.94
CA ASP A 22 -43.46 8.57 -28.86
C ASP A 22 -44.68 7.95 -28.14
N HIS A 23 -44.56 7.55 -26.85
CA HIS A 23 -45.56 6.68 -26.21
C HIS A 23 -46.16 7.18 -24.88
N PHE A 24 -45.60 8.18 -24.19
CA PHE A 24 -46.02 8.50 -22.80
C PHE A 24 -46.27 9.99 -22.54
N GLN A 25 -47.41 10.31 -21.88
CA GLN A 25 -47.81 11.68 -21.52
C GLN A 25 -47.48 12.08 -20.06
N HIS A 26 -46.59 11.34 -19.38
CA HIS A 26 -46.24 11.58 -17.97
C HIS A 26 -44.71 11.69 -17.76
N PRO A 27 -44.12 12.88 -18.00
CA PRO A 27 -42.67 13.11 -17.94
C PRO A 27 -42.03 12.67 -16.62
N ASN A 28 -42.69 12.92 -15.49
CA ASN A 28 -42.16 12.57 -14.17
C ASN A 28 -42.01 11.05 -13.93
N ILE A 29 -42.89 10.22 -14.54
CA ILE A 29 -42.82 8.76 -14.41
C ILE A 29 -41.67 8.22 -15.28
N ILE A 30 -41.49 8.81 -16.47
CA ILE A 30 -40.40 8.49 -17.39
C ILE A 30 -39.05 8.78 -16.73
N ASP A 31 -38.90 9.96 -16.13
CA ASP A 31 -37.66 10.37 -15.44
C ASP A 31 -37.34 9.48 -14.23
N ASP A 32 -38.32 9.13 -13.40
CA ASP A 32 -38.09 8.23 -12.25
C ASP A 32 -37.79 6.80 -12.69
N THR A 33 -38.44 6.31 -13.75
CA THR A 33 -38.18 4.99 -14.31
C THR A 33 -36.77 4.91 -14.90
N LEU A 34 -36.37 5.93 -15.67
CA LEU A 34 -35.03 6.03 -16.24
C LEU A 34 -33.97 6.02 -15.15
N ARG A 35 -34.15 6.84 -14.11
CA ARG A 35 -33.24 6.89 -12.96
C ARG A 35 -33.09 5.51 -12.29
N LYS A 36 -34.19 4.83 -12.01
CA LYS A 36 -34.18 3.48 -11.40
C LYS A 36 -33.48 2.45 -12.29
N SER A 37 -33.76 2.46 -13.60
CA SER A 37 -33.12 1.54 -14.54
C SER A 37 -31.62 1.77 -14.66
N LEU A 38 -31.17 3.04 -14.63
CA LEU A 38 -29.74 3.36 -14.60
C LEU A 38 -29.09 2.89 -13.31
N ASP A 39 -29.72 3.13 -12.16
CA ASP A 39 -29.22 2.67 -10.85
C ASP A 39 -29.09 1.15 -10.82
N GLU A 40 -30.09 0.41 -11.30
CA GLU A 40 -30.05 -1.05 -11.36
C GLU A 40 -28.93 -1.55 -12.28
N LEU A 41 -28.82 -1.00 -13.49
CA LEU A 41 -27.78 -1.38 -14.45
C LEU A 41 -26.37 -1.12 -13.89
N LEU A 42 -26.14 0.07 -13.36
CA LEU A 42 -24.84 0.51 -12.88
C LEU A 42 -24.43 -0.24 -11.61
N THR A 43 -25.37 -0.48 -10.70
CA THR A 43 -25.08 -1.16 -9.42
C THR A 43 -24.94 -2.66 -9.62
N GLU A 44 -25.96 -3.32 -10.19
CA GLU A 44 -26.03 -4.79 -10.21
C GLU A 44 -25.19 -5.42 -11.33
N LYS A 45 -24.97 -4.72 -12.44
CA LYS A 45 -24.19 -5.27 -13.57
C LYS A 45 -22.76 -4.77 -13.58
N VAL A 46 -22.57 -3.46 -13.46
CA VAL A 46 -21.24 -2.86 -13.60
C VAL A 46 -20.47 -2.92 -12.28
N CYS A 47 -20.95 -2.25 -11.24
CA CYS A 47 -20.25 -2.12 -9.96
C CYS A 47 -19.98 -3.50 -9.34
N LYS A 48 -21.01 -4.34 -9.23
CA LYS A 48 -20.88 -5.69 -8.69
C LYS A 48 -19.82 -6.54 -9.41
N SER A 49 -19.78 -6.50 -10.75
CA SER A 49 -18.78 -7.25 -11.54
C SER A 49 -17.34 -6.80 -11.30
N LEU A 50 -17.14 -5.50 -11.02
CA LEU A 50 -15.83 -4.95 -10.65
C LEU A 50 -15.45 -5.39 -9.24
N VAL A 51 -16.40 -5.34 -8.30
CA VAL A 51 -16.20 -5.69 -6.90
C VAL A 51 -15.87 -7.18 -6.73
N GLU A 52 -16.54 -8.08 -7.46
CA GLU A 52 -16.23 -9.52 -7.43
C GLU A 52 -14.77 -9.81 -7.82
N ARG A 53 -14.20 -8.99 -8.72
CA ARG A 53 -12.81 -9.10 -9.15
C ARG A 53 -11.79 -8.52 -8.18
N LEU A 54 -12.22 -7.81 -7.12
CA LEU A 54 -11.32 -7.33 -6.06
C LEU A 54 -10.70 -8.48 -5.23
N SER A 55 -11.25 -9.68 -5.34
CA SER A 55 -10.69 -10.91 -4.76
C SER A 55 -9.37 -11.35 -5.42
N SER A 56 -8.96 -10.73 -6.52
CA SER A 56 -7.70 -11.02 -7.21
C SER A 56 -6.48 -10.80 -6.32
N GLN A 57 -5.43 -11.59 -6.57
CA GLN A 57 -4.10 -11.42 -5.96
C GLN A 57 -3.14 -10.60 -6.85
N TYR A 58 -3.58 -10.24 -8.06
CA TYR A 58 -2.77 -9.47 -8.99
C TYR A 58 -2.97 -7.97 -8.75
N LEU A 59 -1.98 -7.32 -8.13
CA LEU A 59 -2.04 -5.89 -7.78
C LEU A 59 -2.45 -5.00 -8.96
N GLY A 60 -1.87 -5.21 -10.15
CA GLY A 60 -2.21 -4.42 -11.34
C GLY A 60 -3.69 -4.53 -11.74
N GLN A 61 -4.37 -5.64 -11.45
CA GLN A 61 -5.80 -5.76 -11.68
C GLN A 61 -6.60 -4.90 -10.70
N ILE A 62 -6.21 -4.88 -9.43
CA ILE A 62 -6.88 -4.06 -8.40
C ILE A 62 -6.70 -2.56 -8.72
N VAL A 63 -5.49 -2.15 -9.12
CA VAL A 63 -5.22 -0.77 -9.59
C VAL A 63 -6.12 -0.40 -10.77
N GLN A 64 -6.26 -1.29 -11.75
CA GLN A 64 -7.13 -1.02 -12.90
C GLN A 64 -8.61 -0.98 -12.53
N ILE A 65 -9.04 -1.79 -11.56
CA ILE A 65 -10.40 -1.73 -11.01
C ILE A 65 -10.63 -0.39 -10.30
N LEU A 66 -9.69 0.06 -9.46
CA LEU A 66 -9.74 1.36 -8.80
C LEU A 66 -9.93 2.50 -9.82
N ILE A 67 -9.12 2.53 -10.87
CA ILE A 67 -9.25 3.51 -11.96
C ILE A 67 -10.62 3.43 -12.64
N ASN A 68 -11.13 2.22 -12.91
CA ASN A 68 -12.47 2.06 -13.49
C ASN A 68 -13.57 2.58 -12.54
N LEU A 69 -13.47 2.30 -11.24
CA LEU A 69 -14.44 2.77 -10.24
C LEU A 69 -14.46 4.31 -10.17
N GLU A 70 -13.30 4.96 -10.22
CA GLU A 70 -13.20 6.42 -10.27
C GLU A 70 -13.84 7.00 -11.52
N HIS A 71 -13.56 6.40 -12.69
CA HIS A 71 -14.17 6.80 -13.94
C HIS A 71 -15.69 6.59 -13.98
N PHE A 72 -16.20 5.51 -13.37
CA PHE A 72 -17.64 5.28 -13.26
C PHE A 72 -18.30 6.22 -12.24
N GLU A 73 -17.64 6.54 -11.12
CA GLU A 73 -18.11 7.57 -10.18
C GLU A 73 -18.30 8.91 -10.92
N ALA A 74 -17.29 9.34 -11.70
CA ALA A 74 -17.37 10.57 -12.50
C ALA A 74 -18.48 10.50 -13.57
N ALA A 75 -18.60 9.36 -14.26
CA ALA A 75 -19.67 9.16 -15.25
C ALA A 75 -21.06 9.24 -14.61
N CYS A 76 -21.25 8.70 -13.40
CA CYS A 76 -22.53 8.81 -12.70
C CYS A 76 -22.87 10.25 -12.33
N GLN A 77 -21.88 11.06 -11.93
CA GLN A 77 -22.07 12.49 -11.69
C GLN A 77 -22.47 13.23 -12.98
N GLU A 78 -21.86 12.89 -14.11
CA GLU A 78 -22.27 13.45 -15.41
C GLU A 78 -23.70 13.03 -15.80
N LEU A 79 -24.06 11.76 -15.57
CA LEU A 79 -25.40 11.24 -15.80
C LEU A 79 -26.44 11.97 -14.94
N GLU A 80 -26.15 12.21 -13.67
CA GLU A 80 -27.00 13.01 -12.77
C GLU A 80 -27.23 14.41 -13.34
N GLN A 81 -26.20 15.08 -13.87
CA GLN A 81 -26.33 16.39 -14.51
C GLN A 81 -27.16 16.33 -15.79
N LEU A 82 -27.03 15.28 -16.59
CA LEU A 82 -27.85 15.07 -17.79
C LEU A 82 -29.32 14.86 -17.42
N LEU A 83 -29.60 14.05 -16.39
CA LEU A 83 -30.96 13.84 -15.87
C LEU A 83 -31.56 15.11 -15.27
N ILE A 84 -30.74 15.98 -14.66
CA ILE A 84 -31.17 17.32 -14.23
C ILE A 84 -31.57 18.18 -15.44
N ARG A 85 -30.76 18.20 -16.49
CA ARG A 85 -31.01 19.03 -17.69
C ARG A 85 -32.17 18.54 -18.55
N ALA A 86 -32.38 17.23 -18.60
CA ALA A 86 -33.44 16.61 -19.39
C ALA A 86 -34.82 16.74 -18.74
N ARG A 87 -34.89 17.04 -17.43
CA ARG A 87 -36.16 17.25 -16.72
C ARG A 87 -36.95 18.41 -17.33
N SER A 88 -38.25 18.19 -17.48
CA SER A 88 -39.17 19.21 -17.99
C SER A 88 -39.21 20.43 -17.04
N SER A 89 -39.30 21.64 -17.59
CA SER A 89 -39.34 22.91 -16.84
C SER A 89 -40.57 23.08 -15.92
N THR A 90 -41.51 22.15 -15.95
CA THR A 90 -42.68 22.05 -15.06
C THR A 90 -42.42 21.19 -13.82
N SER A 91 -41.31 20.46 -13.75
CA SER A 91 -40.91 19.62 -12.63
C SER A 91 -40.13 20.45 -11.62
N ALA A 92 -40.72 20.76 -10.46
CA ALA A 92 -39.99 21.33 -9.32
C ALA A 92 -39.03 20.27 -8.75
N GLY A 93 -37.87 20.10 -9.39
CA GLY A 93 -36.97 18.98 -9.11
C GLY A 93 -35.76 19.42 -8.30
N GLY A 94 -35.65 18.92 -7.07
CA GLY A 94 -34.41 18.98 -6.30
C GLY A 94 -33.23 18.23 -6.96
N PRO A 95 -32.08 18.10 -6.28
CA PRO A 95 -30.95 17.36 -6.81
C PRO A 95 -31.35 15.92 -7.19
N VAL A 96 -30.89 15.42 -8.34
CA VAL A 96 -30.94 13.98 -8.65
C VAL A 96 -29.59 13.40 -8.31
N THR A 97 -29.61 12.39 -7.46
CA THR A 97 -28.45 11.58 -7.08
C THR A 97 -28.79 10.13 -7.36
N LEU A 98 -27.88 9.45 -8.05
CA LEU A 98 -27.93 8.03 -8.31
C LEU A 98 -27.40 7.28 -7.08
N VAL A 99 -28.05 6.18 -6.71
CA VAL A 99 -27.53 5.25 -5.71
C VAL A 99 -26.19 4.67 -6.17
N ALA A 100 -26.06 4.42 -7.48
CA ALA A 100 -24.83 3.91 -8.08
C ALA A 100 -23.61 4.81 -7.81
N THR A 101 -23.78 6.13 -7.76
CA THR A 101 -22.68 7.07 -7.47
C THR A 101 -22.03 6.79 -6.12
N GLU A 102 -22.85 6.56 -5.09
CA GLU A 102 -22.36 6.26 -3.74
C GLU A 102 -21.77 4.85 -3.65
N GLU A 103 -22.34 3.88 -4.37
CA GLU A 103 -21.78 2.53 -4.48
C GLU A 103 -20.38 2.53 -5.12
N PHE A 104 -20.18 3.25 -6.22
CA PHE A 104 -18.84 3.37 -6.83
C PHE A 104 -17.85 4.04 -5.87
N ARG A 105 -18.26 5.11 -5.19
CA ARG A 105 -17.43 5.81 -4.20
C ARG A 105 -17.01 4.90 -3.03
N ASN A 106 -17.93 4.10 -2.50
CA ASN A 106 -17.65 3.18 -1.40
C ASN A 106 -16.72 2.06 -1.84
N ASN A 107 -16.95 1.49 -3.01
CA ASN A 107 -16.10 0.43 -3.56
C ASN A 107 -14.71 0.94 -3.98
N LYS A 108 -14.58 2.23 -4.31
CA LYS A 108 -13.27 2.89 -4.52
C LYS A 108 -12.37 2.76 -3.29
N LYS A 109 -12.90 3.09 -2.11
CA LYS A 109 -12.19 2.95 -0.82
C LYS A 109 -11.82 1.50 -0.53
N THR A 110 -12.71 0.55 -0.88
CA THR A 110 -12.43 -0.88 -0.74
C THR A 110 -11.28 -1.32 -1.65
N ALA A 111 -11.25 -0.85 -2.91
CA ALA A 111 -10.18 -1.14 -3.86
C ALA A 111 -8.84 -0.52 -3.42
N GLU A 112 -8.85 0.72 -2.92
CA GLU A 112 -7.69 1.37 -2.31
C GLU A 112 -7.14 0.51 -1.16
N LYS A 113 -7.98 0.16 -0.17
CA LYS A 113 -7.56 -0.69 0.96
C LYS A 113 -6.94 -2.00 0.49
N ARG A 114 -7.53 -2.63 -0.53
CA ARG A 114 -7.03 -3.89 -1.08
C ARG A 114 -5.63 -3.76 -1.71
N ILE A 115 -5.29 -2.59 -2.26
CA ILE A 115 -3.94 -2.30 -2.76
C ILE A 115 -2.93 -2.32 -1.62
N PHE A 116 -3.21 -1.63 -0.50
CA PHE A 116 -2.34 -1.64 0.68
C PHE A 116 -2.13 -3.07 1.20
N GLU A 117 -3.22 -3.83 1.35
CA GLU A 117 -3.17 -5.23 1.82
C GLU A 117 -2.30 -6.11 0.92
N LEU A 118 -2.41 -5.99 -0.41
CA LEU A 118 -1.61 -6.78 -1.34
C LEU A 118 -0.13 -6.40 -1.33
N VAL A 119 0.17 -5.10 -1.21
CA VAL A 119 1.56 -4.62 -1.14
C VAL A 119 2.21 -5.13 0.14
N ASN A 120 1.54 -4.97 1.29
CA ASN A 120 2.08 -5.40 2.58
C ASN A 120 2.17 -6.92 2.69
N SER A 121 1.17 -7.67 2.18
CA SER A 121 1.24 -9.13 2.11
C SER A 121 2.44 -9.59 1.27
N LYS A 122 2.78 -8.88 0.19
CA LYS A 122 3.95 -9.27 -0.62
C LYS A 122 5.27 -8.94 0.07
N ILE A 123 5.31 -7.86 0.86
CA ILE A 123 6.45 -7.55 1.72
C ILE A 123 6.61 -8.63 2.80
N ASP A 124 5.51 -9.07 3.42
CA ASP A 124 5.51 -10.17 4.38
C ASP A 124 6.13 -11.42 3.78
N ASP A 125 5.64 -11.86 2.60
CA ASP A 125 6.17 -13.01 1.89
C ASP A 125 7.68 -12.91 1.62
N LEU A 126 8.18 -11.70 1.32
CA LEU A 126 9.59 -11.48 1.04
C LEU A 126 10.44 -11.49 2.30
N VAL A 127 10.00 -10.82 3.37
CA VAL A 127 10.71 -10.79 4.65
C VAL A 127 10.75 -12.17 5.29
N ASP A 128 9.69 -12.98 5.12
CA ASP A 128 9.63 -14.35 5.64
C ASP A 128 10.67 -15.29 4.98
N THR A 129 11.27 -14.88 3.85
CA THR A 129 12.42 -15.58 3.22
C THR A 129 13.79 -15.14 3.75
N ALA A 130 13.84 -14.27 4.76
CA ALA A 130 15.10 -13.84 5.35
C ALA A 130 15.75 -14.98 6.15
N GLU A 131 16.95 -15.39 5.72
CA GLU A 131 17.72 -16.48 6.33
C GLU A 131 18.96 -15.93 7.06
N TYR A 132 18.73 -15.23 8.17
CA TYR A 132 19.84 -14.74 9.01
C TYR A 132 20.42 -15.86 9.88
N ASP A 133 21.73 -16.08 9.79
CA ASP A 133 22.49 -16.80 10.81
C ASP A 133 22.90 -15.81 11.92
N TRP A 134 22.12 -15.81 13.01
CA TRP A 134 22.33 -14.90 14.15
C TRP A 134 23.63 -15.13 14.92
N MET A 135 24.31 -16.25 14.66
CA MET A 135 25.61 -16.60 15.24
C MET A 135 26.68 -16.80 14.16
N ALA A 136 26.53 -16.15 13.01
CA ALA A 136 27.45 -16.25 11.88
C ALA A 136 28.92 -16.02 12.27
N THR A 137 29.82 -16.86 11.78
CA THR A 137 31.26 -16.73 12.05
C THR A 137 31.96 -15.75 11.13
N THR A 138 31.34 -15.42 10.00
CA THR A 138 31.88 -14.53 8.97
C THR A 138 30.80 -13.60 8.45
N THR A 139 31.21 -12.48 7.86
CA THR A 139 30.31 -11.56 7.16
C THR A 139 30.44 -11.77 5.66
N PHE A 140 29.31 -11.69 4.96
CA PHE A 140 29.28 -11.75 3.49
C PHE A 140 29.31 -10.36 2.89
N PRO A 141 29.93 -10.16 1.71
CA PRO A 141 30.06 -8.84 1.10
C PRO A 141 28.73 -8.30 0.53
N ASP A 142 27.84 -9.16 0.07
CA ASP A 142 26.61 -8.79 -0.63
C ASP A 142 25.40 -8.66 0.31
N PRO A 143 24.41 -7.80 -0.01
CA PRO A 143 23.13 -7.79 0.69
C PRO A 143 22.35 -9.08 0.45
N SER A 144 21.49 -9.46 1.38
CA SER A 144 20.69 -10.67 1.31
C SER A 144 19.77 -10.70 0.09
N SER A 145 19.52 -11.89 -0.44
CA SER A 145 18.68 -12.10 -1.63
C SER A 145 17.27 -11.52 -1.46
N TYR A 146 16.68 -11.66 -0.27
CA TYR A 146 15.35 -11.12 0.03
C TYR A 146 15.34 -9.58 -0.07
N MET A 147 16.40 -8.92 0.40
CA MET A 147 16.55 -7.46 0.38
C MET A 147 16.70 -6.92 -1.05
N GLN A 148 17.50 -7.60 -1.88
CA GLN A 148 17.60 -7.29 -3.31
C GLN A 148 16.27 -7.48 -4.06
N THR A 149 15.51 -8.52 -3.69
CA THR A 149 14.20 -8.80 -4.29
C THR A 149 13.15 -7.79 -3.83
N MET A 150 13.20 -7.36 -2.57
CA MET A 150 12.29 -6.38 -1.98
C MET A 150 12.47 -4.99 -2.59
N THR A 151 13.71 -4.49 -2.71
CA THR A 151 13.98 -3.19 -3.38
C THR A 151 13.57 -3.22 -4.85
N ARG A 152 13.78 -4.33 -5.56
CA ARG A 152 13.29 -4.52 -6.94
C ARG A 152 11.76 -4.49 -7.00
N TYR A 153 11.09 -5.15 -6.05
CA TYR A 153 9.63 -5.14 -5.94
C TYR A 153 9.09 -3.72 -5.69
N LEU A 154 9.62 -3.00 -4.71
CA LEU A 154 9.26 -1.63 -4.39
C LEU A 154 9.48 -0.69 -5.59
N SER A 155 10.60 -0.84 -6.30
CA SER A 155 10.87 -0.10 -7.54
C SER A 155 9.83 -0.39 -8.64
N ASN A 156 9.46 -1.66 -8.84
CA ASN A 156 8.46 -2.05 -9.84
C ASN A 156 7.04 -1.54 -9.50
N ILE A 157 6.68 -1.50 -8.20
CA ILE A 157 5.41 -0.93 -7.76
C ILE A 157 5.36 0.56 -8.14
N MET A 158 6.38 1.32 -7.74
CA MET A 158 6.43 2.77 -7.93
C MET A 158 6.46 3.15 -9.41
N ASN A 159 7.31 2.49 -10.20
CA ASN A 159 7.60 2.90 -11.57
C ASN A 159 6.64 2.32 -12.62
N SER A 160 5.97 1.20 -12.32
CA SER A 160 5.13 0.50 -13.30
C SER A 160 3.69 0.32 -12.82
N THR A 161 3.51 -0.29 -11.65
CA THR A 161 2.20 -0.83 -11.26
C THR A 161 1.23 0.26 -10.83
N LEU A 162 1.73 1.29 -10.14
CA LEU A 162 0.90 2.39 -9.65
C LEU A 162 0.85 3.59 -10.61
N LEU A 163 1.46 3.51 -11.80
CA LEU A 163 1.62 4.65 -12.71
C LEU A 163 0.30 5.39 -13.02
N GLY A 164 -0.80 4.63 -13.13
CA GLY A 164 -2.13 5.17 -13.40
C GLY A 164 -2.85 5.82 -12.21
N LEU A 165 -2.25 5.86 -11.02
CA LEU A 165 -2.85 6.45 -9.83
C LEU A 165 -2.38 7.90 -9.60
N PRO A 166 -3.21 8.73 -8.93
CA PRO A 166 -2.83 10.05 -8.44
C PRO A 166 -1.55 10.00 -7.59
N ARG A 167 -0.79 11.10 -7.62
CA ARG A 167 0.50 11.20 -6.91
C ARG A 167 0.33 10.96 -5.41
N GLU A 168 -0.71 11.53 -4.83
CA GLU A 168 -1.01 11.48 -3.40
C GLU A 168 -1.25 10.03 -2.94
N ILE A 169 -2.00 9.25 -3.73
CA ILE A 169 -2.28 7.84 -3.42
C ILE A 169 -1.00 7.01 -3.53
N LYS A 170 -0.17 7.26 -4.56
CA LYS A 170 1.13 6.58 -4.71
C LYS A 170 2.05 6.81 -3.53
N GLU A 171 2.15 8.06 -3.08
CA GLU A 171 2.98 8.45 -1.94
C GLU A 171 2.51 7.77 -0.65
N LEU A 172 1.19 7.71 -0.42
CA LEU A 172 0.62 7.02 0.75
C LEU A 172 0.88 5.51 0.72
N ILE A 173 0.66 4.84 -0.41
CA ILE A 173 0.93 3.40 -0.55
C ILE A 173 2.41 3.11 -0.27
N TYR A 174 3.29 3.96 -0.79
CA TYR A 174 4.72 3.74 -0.67
C TYR A 174 5.25 4.04 0.73
N PHE A 175 4.72 5.08 1.37
CA PHE A 175 4.99 5.37 2.77
C PHE A 175 4.61 4.17 3.64
N ASP A 176 3.37 3.69 3.51
CA ASP A 176 2.86 2.53 4.27
C ASP A 176 3.70 1.27 4.03
N ALA A 177 4.03 0.99 2.77
CA ALA A 177 4.88 -0.14 2.38
C ALA A 177 6.26 -0.09 3.04
N LEU A 178 6.92 1.06 3.05
CA LEU A 178 8.24 1.22 3.69
C LEU A 178 8.16 1.10 5.21
N SER A 179 7.15 1.70 5.83
CA SER A 179 6.91 1.56 7.28
C SER A 179 6.65 0.10 7.64
N HIS A 180 5.84 -0.62 6.85
CA HIS A 180 5.55 -2.04 7.07
C HIS A 180 6.81 -2.89 6.91
N ALA A 181 7.60 -2.66 5.86
CA ALA A 181 8.88 -3.34 5.66
C ALA A 181 9.85 -3.10 6.83
N ALA A 182 10.00 -1.86 7.29
CA ALA A 182 10.87 -1.52 8.41
C ALA A 182 10.46 -2.27 9.69
N ASN A 183 9.17 -2.28 10.01
CA ASN A 183 8.62 -3.00 11.16
C ASN A 183 8.86 -4.52 11.07
N LYS A 184 8.64 -5.11 9.89
CA LYS A 184 8.87 -6.55 9.67
C LYS A 184 10.35 -6.91 9.79
N ILE A 185 11.25 -6.07 9.31
CA ILE A 185 12.71 -6.28 9.45
C ILE A 185 13.14 -6.12 10.92
N LEU A 186 12.63 -5.11 11.64
CA LEU A 186 12.87 -4.93 13.07
C LEU A 186 12.42 -6.15 13.90
N ALA A 187 11.36 -6.82 13.47
CA ALA A 187 10.84 -8.02 14.15
C ALA A 187 11.74 -9.25 14.00
N LEU A 188 12.60 -9.33 12.97
CA LEU A 188 13.48 -10.48 12.72
C LEU A 188 14.38 -10.82 13.92
N PRO A 189 15.23 -9.91 14.44
CA PRO A 189 16.07 -10.19 15.61
C PRO A 189 15.26 -10.34 16.91
N LEU A 190 14.03 -9.80 16.95
CA LEU A 190 13.13 -9.92 18.10
C LEU A 190 12.42 -11.27 18.19
N SER A 191 12.40 -12.05 17.09
CA SER A 191 11.74 -13.36 17.05
C SER A 191 12.11 -14.24 18.26
N PRO A 192 11.13 -14.94 18.88
CA PRO A 192 11.38 -15.77 20.04
C PRO A 192 12.35 -16.93 19.75
N ASP A 193 12.53 -17.31 18.49
CA ASP A 193 13.48 -18.34 18.06
C ASP A 193 14.93 -17.85 18.09
N VAL A 194 15.13 -16.54 18.02
CA VAL A 194 16.44 -15.89 18.10
C VAL A 194 16.82 -15.72 19.57
N LYS A 195 17.78 -16.53 20.03
CA LYS A 195 18.25 -16.51 21.43
C LYS A 195 19.49 -15.64 21.63
N HIS A 196 20.40 -15.67 20.66
CA HIS A 196 21.66 -14.93 20.72
C HIS A 196 21.93 -14.29 19.37
N ILE A 197 22.54 -13.11 19.39
CA ILE A 197 22.90 -12.33 18.21
C ILE A 197 24.35 -11.88 18.40
N ASN A 198 25.22 -12.21 17.45
CA ASN A 198 26.61 -11.76 17.49
C ASN A 198 26.87 -10.54 16.60
N THR A 199 28.09 -9.99 16.70
CA THR A 199 28.54 -8.82 15.93
C THR A 199 28.44 -9.02 14.42
N ASN A 200 28.71 -10.23 13.91
CA ASN A 200 28.66 -10.53 12.48
C ASN A 200 27.20 -10.52 11.95
N ALA A 201 26.26 -11.06 12.72
CA ALA A 201 24.84 -11.04 12.37
C ALA A 201 24.28 -9.61 12.36
N VAL A 202 24.66 -8.79 13.34
CA VAL A 202 24.31 -7.36 13.34
C VAL A 202 24.91 -6.66 12.12
N ALA A 203 26.15 -6.97 11.74
CA ALA A 203 26.75 -6.40 10.54
C ALA A 203 26.03 -6.81 9.24
N ALA A 204 25.53 -8.06 9.16
CA ALA A 204 24.73 -8.52 8.03
C ALA A 204 23.39 -7.76 7.94
N LEU A 205 22.67 -7.62 9.07
CA LEU A 205 21.44 -6.85 9.13
C LEU A 205 21.67 -5.37 8.81
N ALA A 206 22.74 -4.79 9.34
CA ALA A 206 23.13 -3.40 9.06
C ALA A 206 23.35 -3.15 7.57
N LYS A 207 23.96 -4.11 6.86
CA LYS A 207 24.17 -4.04 5.41
C LYS A 207 22.87 -4.04 4.64
N ASP A 208 21.93 -4.91 5.00
CA ASP A 208 20.62 -4.97 4.35
C ASP A 208 19.83 -3.67 4.56
N VAL A 209 19.89 -3.09 5.76
CA VAL A 209 19.24 -1.81 6.06
C VAL A 209 19.93 -0.65 5.37
N GLN A 210 21.25 -0.65 5.26
CA GLN A 210 21.98 0.34 4.47
C GLN A 210 21.54 0.25 3.00
N TYR A 211 21.46 -0.95 2.44
CA TYR A 211 21.02 -1.15 1.05
C TYR A 211 19.58 -0.66 0.82
N LEU A 212 18.67 -0.93 1.76
CA LEU A 212 17.31 -0.40 1.72
C LEU A 212 17.30 1.14 1.81
N THR A 213 18.14 1.72 2.68
CA THR A 213 18.24 3.16 2.87
C THR A 213 18.77 3.86 1.61
N GLU A 214 19.82 3.33 1.00
CA GLU A 214 20.37 3.84 -0.27
C GLU A 214 19.34 3.75 -1.40
N PHE A 215 18.57 2.66 -1.44
CA PHE A 215 17.45 2.55 -2.36
C PHE A 215 16.40 3.65 -2.12
N VAL A 216 15.99 3.88 -0.87
CA VAL A 216 15.00 4.94 -0.55
C VAL A 216 15.54 6.33 -0.87
N ASP A 217 16.81 6.62 -0.54
CA ASP A 217 17.48 7.88 -0.86
C ASP A 217 17.53 8.15 -2.38
N SER A 218 17.51 7.11 -3.22
CA SER A 218 17.51 7.24 -4.69
C SER A 218 16.16 7.65 -5.30
N LEU A 219 15.09 7.69 -4.50
CA LEU A 219 13.73 8.00 -4.95
C LEU A 219 13.47 9.51 -4.94
N GLU A 220 12.51 9.96 -5.77
CA GLU A 220 12.16 11.38 -5.89
C GLU A 220 11.77 12.03 -4.54
N ASN A 221 11.10 11.29 -3.67
CA ASN A 221 10.71 11.71 -2.32
C ASN A 221 11.59 11.07 -1.21
N GLY A 222 12.80 10.64 -1.54
CA GLY A 222 13.65 9.83 -0.66
C GLY A 222 13.88 10.43 0.71
N ALA A 223 14.08 11.76 0.80
CA ALA A 223 14.33 12.44 2.06
C ALA A 223 13.18 12.30 3.08
N MET A 224 11.92 12.39 2.63
CA MET A 224 10.75 12.22 3.49
C MET A 224 10.50 10.75 3.80
N LEU A 225 10.65 9.88 2.81
CA LEU A 225 10.46 8.44 2.96
C LEU A 225 11.52 7.80 3.86
N ARG A 226 12.69 8.41 3.99
CA ARG A 226 13.76 7.96 4.88
C ARG A 226 13.34 7.98 6.35
N GLU A 227 12.44 8.88 6.75
CA GLU A 227 11.92 8.94 8.12
C GLU A 227 11.25 7.62 8.54
N ASN A 228 10.73 6.84 7.59
CA ASN A 228 10.17 5.51 7.86
C ASN A 228 11.21 4.48 8.28
N LEU A 229 12.49 4.73 8.01
CA LEU A 229 13.60 3.86 8.33
C LEU A 229 14.36 4.31 9.59
N ASP A 230 13.95 5.43 10.21
CA ASP A 230 14.66 6.02 11.36
C ASP A 230 14.81 5.05 12.53
N GLU A 231 13.72 4.37 12.93
CA GLU A 231 13.76 3.40 14.03
C GLU A 231 14.66 2.21 13.66
N LEU A 232 14.56 1.72 12.43
CA LEU A 232 15.37 0.62 11.92
C LEU A 232 16.87 0.97 11.94
N GLN A 233 17.23 2.16 11.46
CA GLN A 233 18.61 2.66 11.47
C GLN A 233 19.12 2.87 12.90
N GLN A 234 18.34 3.51 13.78
CA GLN A 234 18.77 3.74 15.16
C GLN A 234 18.86 2.45 15.97
N THR A 235 18.02 1.45 15.69
CA THR A 235 18.08 0.14 16.34
C THR A 235 19.36 -0.60 15.96
N ILE A 236 19.76 -0.55 14.67
CA ILE A 236 21.05 -1.08 14.25
C ILE A 236 22.21 -0.32 14.91
N ASN A 237 22.15 1.01 14.94
CA ASN A 237 23.18 1.82 15.61
C ASN A 237 23.31 1.47 17.09
N LEU A 238 22.20 1.15 17.77
CA LEU A 238 22.21 0.67 19.15
C LEU A 238 22.94 -0.68 19.25
N MET A 239 22.60 -1.63 18.40
CA MET A 239 23.22 -2.97 18.40
C MET A 239 24.70 -2.97 17.96
N GLN A 240 25.15 -1.93 17.24
CA GLN A 240 26.54 -1.72 16.86
C GLN A 240 27.32 -0.84 17.84
N SER A 241 26.66 -0.27 18.86
CA SER A 241 27.32 0.63 19.82
C SER A 241 28.31 -0.13 20.69
N ASP A 242 29.51 0.42 20.88
CA ASP A 242 30.49 -0.13 21.83
C ASP A 242 30.04 -0.01 23.29
N ASN A 243 29.09 0.90 23.57
CA ASN A 243 28.56 1.13 24.91
C ASN A 243 27.02 1.08 24.90
N HIS A 244 26.47 -0.06 25.31
CA HIS A 244 25.03 -0.28 25.40
C HIS A 244 24.37 0.40 26.62
N GLU A 245 25.15 0.79 27.64
CA GLU A 245 24.62 1.49 28.83
C GLU A 245 24.05 2.87 28.47
N GLU A 246 24.55 3.47 27.38
CA GLU A 246 24.07 4.74 26.84
C GLU A 246 22.56 4.73 26.51
N PHE A 247 21.99 3.56 26.23
CA PHE A 247 20.56 3.43 25.95
C PHE A 247 19.69 3.61 27.21
N PHE A 248 20.23 3.33 28.39
CA PHE A 248 19.50 3.48 29.66
C PHE A 248 19.65 4.89 30.26
N ASP A 249 20.57 5.70 29.74
CA ASP A 249 20.65 7.13 30.03
C ASP A 249 19.62 7.89 29.19
N ILE A 250 18.63 8.50 29.84
CA ILE A 250 17.52 9.22 29.17
C ILE A 250 18.05 10.35 28.26
N SER A 251 19.10 11.05 28.68
CA SER A 251 19.65 12.18 27.91
C SER A 251 20.39 11.72 26.68
N ILE A 252 21.12 10.60 26.77
CA ILE A 252 21.87 10.03 25.64
C ILE A 252 20.92 9.30 24.70
N ARG A 253 20.00 8.49 25.23
CA ARG A 253 18.95 7.80 24.45
C ARG A 253 18.17 8.78 23.59
N ASN A 254 17.65 9.87 24.15
CA ASN A 254 16.88 10.86 23.38
C ASN A 254 17.69 11.51 22.25
N LYS A 255 19.02 11.56 22.36
CA LYS A 255 19.90 12.15 21.35
C LYS A 255 20.35 11.15 20.28
N LYS A 256 20.67 9.91 20.65
CA LYS A 256 21.27 8.91 19.75
C LYS A 256 20.30 7.82 19.29
N PHE A 257 19.35 7.44 20.16
CA PHE A 257 18.47 6.28 20.01
C PHE A 257 17.00 6.63 20.28
N GLY A 258 16.61 7.89 20.05
CA GLY A 258 15.29 8.41 20.42
C GLY A 258 14.12 7.77 19.66
N ARG A 259 14.41 7.09 18.56
CA ARG A 259 13.44 6.37 17.73
C ARG A 259 13.35 4.88 18.08
N VAL A 260 14.33 4.34 18.79
CA VAL A 260 14.32 2.93 19.20
C VAL A 260 13.23 2.72 20.25
N ASP A 261 12.35 1.76 20.00
CA ASP A 261 11.31 1.39 20.96
C ASP A 261 11.89 1.03 22.33
N ALA A 262 11.23 1.55 23.38
CA ALA A 262 11.72 1.44 24.77
C ALA A 262 11.66 0.01 25.32
N LEU A 263 10.80 -0.84 24.75
CA LEU A 263 10.61 -2.23 25.16
C LEU A 263 11.48 -3.18 24.32
N ASN A 264 11.62 -2.92 23.03
CA ASN A 264 12.41 -3.75 22.11
C ASN A 264 13.91 -3.58 22.32
N GLY A 265 14.37 -2.35 22.60
CA GLY A 265 15.80 -2.06 22.83
C GLY A 265 16.45 -2.99 23.86
N PRO A 266 15.92 -3.09 25.09
CA PRO A 266 16.47 -3.99 26.12
C PRO A 266 16.46 -5.47 25.70
N ILE A 267 15.39 -5.93 25.03
CA ILE A 267 15.29 -7.32 24.54
C ILE A 267 16.41 -7.64 23.55
N LEU A 268 16.70 -6.71 22.63
CA LEU A 268 17.80 -6.88 21.67
C LEU A 268 19.16 -6.91 22.35
N LEU A 269 19.37 -6.05 23.35
CA LEU A 269 20.61 -6.00 24.12
C LEU A 269 20.81 -7.26 24.97
N GLU A 270 19.75 -7.86 25.51
CA GLU A 270 19.82 -9.14 26.22
C GLU A 270 20.22 -10.31 25.30
N LYS A 271 19.75 -10.30 24.05
CA LYS A 271 20.14 -11.29 23.05
C LYS A 271 21.55 -11.07 22.51
N TYR A 272 22.11 -9.87 22.66
CA TYR A 272 23.40 -9.54 22.08
C TYR A 272 24.55 -10.20 22.83
N VAL A 273 25.37 -10.96 22.11
CA VAL A 273 26.57 -11.62 22.64
C VAL A 273 27.77 -11.14 21.84
N GLN A 274 28.71 -10.45 22.49
CA GLN A 274 29.99 -10.15 21.86
C GLN A 274 30.67 -11.46 21.48
N ALA A 275 31.00 -11.61 20.18
CA ALA A 275 31.69 -12.79 19.71
C ALA A 275 32.99 -12.99 20.52
N LEU A 276 33.13 -14.16 21.16
CA LEU A 276 34.39 -14.52 21.81
C LEU A 276 35.50 -14.48 20.76
N PRO A 277 36.62 -13.77 20.99
CA PRO A 277 37.75 -13.84 20.09
C PRO A 277 38.17 -15.30 19.93
N SER A 278 38.28 -15.75 18.68
CA SER A 278 38.66 -17.11 18.30
C SER A 278 39.94 -17.53 19.01
N LEU A 279 39.83 -18.37 20.04
CA LEU A 279 40.91 -18.77 20.93
C LEU A 279 41.88 -19.83 20.35
N PHE A 280 41.95 -20.01 19.03
CA PHE A 280 42.82 -21.03 18.44
C PHE A 280 43.45 -20.59 17.12
N GLU A 281 44.47 -19.73 17.22
CA GLU A 281 45.64 -19.79 16.33
C GLU A 281 46.91 -19.78 17.19
N THR A 282 47.12 -20.88 17.91
CA THR A 282 48.46 -21.19 18.43
C THR A 282 49.32 -21.57 17.23
N LYS A 283 50.13 -20.63 16.76
CA LYS A 283 51.15 -20.83 15.74
C LYS A 283 52.04 -22.02 16.11
N TYR A 284 52.24 -22.92 15.15
CA TYR A 284 53.36 -23.86 15.12
C TYR A 284 54.68 -23.10 14.93
#